data_AF-A0A2V6HHN6-F1
#
_entry.id   AF-A0A2V6HHN6-F1
#
_cell.length_a   1.000
_cell.length_b   1.000
_cell.length_c   1.000
_cell.angle_alpha   90.00
_cell.angle_beta   90.00
_cell.angle_gamma   90.00
#
_symmetry.space_group_name_H-M   'P 1'
#
loop_
_entity.id
_entity.type
_entity.pdbx_description
1 polymer ?
#
loop_
_entity_poly.entity_id
_entity_poly.type
_entity_poly.pdbx_seq_one_letter_code
_entity_poly.pdbx_strand_id
1 'polypeptide(L)'
;MNYNELIQLYFERSNAMQQFWNLYVVIIGGVLAFSSLRKQPAAITTALVCILFALFAYENLGAMKDTTAQRFAALEAIKQFDSGGAATPSKQVRDLLEPTLTPATFGSVKATHIISDLLTIAALWAMELRRRRLKSIAPAQ
;
A
#
# COMPACT_ATOMS: atom_id res chain seq x y z
N MET A 1 -3.16 -29.51 0.19
CA MET A 1 -4.15 -28.52 -0.26
C MET A 1 -4.80 -29.01 -1.54
N ASN A 2 -6.09 -28.83 -1.71
CA ASN A 2 -6.78 -28.98 -2.99
C ASN A 2 -6.69 -27.66 -3.80
N TYR A 3 -7.11 -27.71 -5.07
CA TYR A 3 -7.09 -26.52 -5.94
C TYR A 3 -7.91 -25.35 -5.39
N ASN A 4 -9.08 -25.62 -4.81
CA ASN A 4 -9.94 -24.58 -4.25
C ASN A 4 -9.26 -23.85 -3.07
N GLU A 5 -8.56 -24.58 -2.21
CA GLU A 5 -7.78 -24.00 -1.11
C GLU A 5 -6.63 -23.13 -1.62
N LEU A 6 -5.98 -23.51 -2.73
CA LEU A 6 -4.92 -22.70 -3.35
C LEU A 6 -5.48 -21.40 -3.95
N ILE A 7 -6.63 -21.48 -4.63
CA ILE A 7 -7.34 -20.31 -5.16
C ILE A 7 -7.77 -19.38 -4.03
N GLN A 8 -8.33 -19.94 -2.95
CA GLN A 8 -8.71 -19.17 -1.77
C GLN A 8 -7.49 -18.48 -1.15
N LEU A 9 -6.38 -19.20 -0.95
CA LEU A 9 -5.14 -18.61 -0.43
C LEU A 9 -4.66 -17.43 -1.29
N TYR A 10 -4.70 -17.56 -2.62
CA TYR A 10 -4.34 -16.46 -3.53
C TYR A 10 -5.23 -15.21 -3.33
N PHE A 11 -6.54 -15.39 -3.18
CA PHE A 11 -7.46 -14.29 -2.92
C PHE A 11 -7.31 -13.71 -1.52
N GLU A 12 -7.00 -14.52 -0.51
CA GLU A 12 -6.67 -14.03 0.83
C GLU A 12 -5.43 -13.13 0.82
N ARG A 13 -4.37 -13.51 0.09
CA ARG A 13 -3.19 -12.64 -0.08
C ARG A 13 -3.52 -11.38 -0.86
N SER A 14 -4.42 -11.46 -1.85
CA SER A 14 -4.90 -10.30 -2.61
C SER A 14 -5.70 -9.34 -1.73
N ASN A 15 -6.56 -9.86 -0.85
CA ASN A 15 -7.30 -9.06 0.11
C ASN A 15 -6.37 -8.43 1.16
N ALA A 16 -5.39 -9.18 1.68
CA ALA A 16 -4.37 -8.63 2.58
C ALA A 16 -3.61 -7.46 1.94
N MET A 17 -3.21 -7.60 0.68
CA MET A 17 -2.60 -6.49 -0.10
C MET A 17 -3.52 -5.27 -0.16
N GLN A 18 -4.82 -5.47 -0.43
CA GLN A 18 -5.80 -4.38 -0.45
C GLN A 18 -5.94 -3.71 0.92
N GLN A 19 -5.90 -4.48 2.02
CA GLN A 19 -5.98 -3.91 3.38
C GLN A 19 -4.78 -3.03 3.71
N PHE A 20 -3.56 -3.42 3.31
CA PHE A 20 -2.38 -2.56 3.46
C PHE A 20 -2.53 -1.25 2.66
N TRP A 21 -3.08 -1.31 1.45
CA TRP A 21 -3.38 -0.10 0.66
C TRP A 21 -4.44 0.79 1.32
N ASN A 22 -5.51 0.20 1.84
CA ASN A 22 -6.57 0.94 2.52
C ASN A 22 -6.02 1.67 3.75
N LEU A 23 -5.26 0.95 4.60
CA LEU A 23 -4.62 1.54 5.77
C LEU A 23 -3.68 2.68 5.36
N TYR A 24 -2.86 2.46 4.34
CA TYR A 24 -1.92 3.46 3.82
C TYR A 24 -2.63 4.74 3.36
N VAL A 25 -3.71 4.62 2.58
CA VAL A 25 -4.51 5.77 2.13
C VAL A 25 -5.14 6.52 3.30
N VAL A 26 -5.66 5.80 4.30
CA VAL A 26 -6.24 6.41 5.51
C VAL A 26 -5.19 7.19 6.29
N ILE A 27 -3.99 6.63 6.47
CA ILE A 27 -2.90 7.32 7.17
C ILE A 27 -2.47 8.58 6.42
N ILE A 28 -2.29 8.52 5.09
CA ILE A 28 -2.00 9.71 4.27
C ILE A 28 -3.09 10.77 4.44
N GLY A 29 -4.36 10.38 4.27
CA GLY A 29 -5.48 11.29 4.42
C GLY A 29 -5.52 11.93 5.81
N GLY A 30 -5.29 11.14 6.85
CA GLY A 30 -5.23 11.59 8.24
C GLY A 30 -4.12 12.61 8.51
N VAL A 31 -2.89 12.35 8.06
CA VAL A 31 -1.77 13.29 8.28
C VAL A 31 -1.94 14.58 7.48
N LEU A 32 -2.46 14.50 6.25
CA LEU A 32 -2.73 15.67 5.41
C LEU A 32 -3.87 16.52 6.00
N ALA A 33 -4.96 15.89 6.44
CA ALA A 33 -6.08 16.57 7.10
C ALA A 33 -5.64 17.22 8.42
N PHE A 34 -4.90 16.49 9.25
CA PHE A 34 -4.35 17.04 10.48
C PHE A 34 -3.45 18.27 10.21
N SER A 35 -2.61 18.20 9.18
CA SER A 35 -1.77 19.34 8.78
C SER A 35 -2.58 20.50 8.23
N SER A 36 -3.65 20.25 7.46
CA SER A 36 -4.46 21.31 6.85
C SER A 36 -5.27 22.13 7.87
N LEU A 37 -5.68 21.52 8.98
CA LEU A 37 -6.42 22.19 10.06
C LEU A 37 -5.54 23.07 10.96
N ARG A 38 -4.21 22.97 10.86
CA ARG A 38 -3.29 23.80 11.66
C ARG A 38 -3.26 25.24 11.18
N LYS A 39 -3.43 26.18 12.13
CA LYS A 39 -3.37 27.63 11.88
C LYS A 39 -1.97 28.22 12.05
N GLN A 40 -1.20 27.72 13.02
CA GLN A 40 0.12 28.25 13.36
C GLN A 40 1.25 27.39 12.73
N PRO A 41 2.38 27.99 12.34
CA PRO A 41 3.57 27.25 11.94
C PRO A 41 4.10 26.37 13.08
N ALA A 42 4.51 25.14 12.75
CA ALA A 42 4.98 24.17 13.73
C ALA A 42 6.05 23.24 13.14
N ALA A 43 7.18 23.83 12.75
CA ALA A 43 8.34 23.19 12.14
C ALA A 43 8.70 21.81 12.71
N ILE A 44 8.91 21.76 14.03
CA ILE A 44 9.36 20.57 14.74
C ILE A 44 8.31 19.49 14.65
N THR A 45 7.04 19.83 14.88
CA THR A 45 5.97 18.84 14.77
C THR A 45 5.77 18.36 13.35
N THR A 46 5.93 19.21 12.33
CA THR A 46 5.89 18.77 10.93
C THR A 46 7.00 17.76 10.64
N ALA A 47 8.23 18.03 11.09
CA ALA A 47 9.34 17.09 10.95
C ALA A 47 9.07 15.76 11.68
N LEU A 48 8.55 15.82 12.91
CA LEU A 48 8.18 14.63 13.68
C LEU A 48 7.10 13.80 12.96
N VAL A 49 6.05 14.45 12.42
CA VAL A 49 5.01 13.76 11.64
C VAL A 49 5.59 13.12 10.39
N CYS A 50 6.51 13.79 9.67
CA CYS A 50 7.18 13.20 8.51
C CYS A 50 8.01 11.97 8.89
N ILE A 51 8.74 12.01 10.01
CA ILE A 51 9.53 10.86 10.50
C ILE A 51 8.61 9.69 10.87
N LEU A 52 7.55 9.95 11.65
CA LEU A 52 6.59 8.92 12.03
C LEU A 52 5.87 8.32 10.83
N PHE A 53 5.49 9.15 9.85
CA PHE A 53 4.93 8.70 8.59
C PHE A 53 5.93 7.84 7.81
N ALA A 54 7.20 8.23 7.71
CA ALA A 54 8.22 7.47 7.00
C ALA A 54 8.48 6.09 7.65
N LEU A 55 8.48 6.02 8.99
CA LEU A 55 8.60 4.74 9.70
C LEU A 55 7.40 3.82 9.43
N PHE A 56 6.18 4.36 9.50
CA PHE A 56 4.97 3.62 9.13
C PHE A 56 5.03 3.14 7.67
N ALA A 57 5.39 4.03 6.75
CA ALA A 57 5.48 3.74 5.32
C ALA A 57 6.50 2.63 5.03
N TYR A 58 7.66 2.65 5.71
CA TYR A 58 8.69 1.62 5.59
C TYR A 58 8.18 0.24 6.00
N GLU A 59 7.59 0.12 7.18
CA GLU A 59 7.04 -1.16 7.68
C GLU A 59 5.88 -1.66 6.82
N ASN A 60 5.00 -0.75 6.40
CA ASN A 60 3.88 -1.09 5.52
C ASN A 60 4.37 -1.61 4.15
N LEU A 61 5.41 -1.00 3.57
CA LEU A 61 6.03 -1.48 2.33
C LEU A 61 6.68 -2.87 2.51
N GLY A 62 7.30 -3.12 3.67
CA GLY A 62 7.80 -4.44 4.05
C GLY A 62 6.69 -5.50 4.03
N ALA A 63 5.57 -5.23 4.70
CA ALA A 63 4.42 -6.14 4.71
C ALA A 63 3.81 -6.37 3.31
N MET A 64 3.76 -5.33 2.48
CA MET A 64 3.35 -5.44 1.08
C MET A 64 4.33 -6.29 0.25
N LYS A 65 5.64 -6.20 0.50
CA LYS A 65 6.65 -7.04 -0.15
C LYS A 65 6.40 -8.52 0.14
N ASP A 66 6.23 -8.86 1.41
CA ASP A 66 6.03 -10.24 1.84
C ASP A 66 4.71 -10.80 1.29
N THR A 67 3.64 -10.01 1.35
CA THR A 67 2.34 -10.38 0.79
C THR A 67 2.39 -10.58 -0.73
N THR A 68 3.18 -9.76 -1.43
CA THR A 68 3.43 -9.94 -2.87
C THR A 68 4.13 -11.27 -3.12
N ALA A 69 5.22 -11.56 -2.40
CA ALA A 69 5.95 -12.82 -2.54
C ALA A 69 5.06 -14.05 -2.27
N GLN A 70 4.26 -14.01 -1.19
CA GLN A 70 3.29 -15.07 -0.86
C GLN A 70 2.26 -15.26 -1.98
N ARG A 71 1.75 -14.18 -2.57
CA ARG A 71 0.77 -14.23 -3.66
C ARG A 71 1.36 -14.83 -4.94
N PHE A 72 2.62 -14.52 -5.26
CA PHE A 72 3.32 -15.15 -6.39
C PHE A 72 3.58 -16.64 -6.14
N ALA A 73 4.00 -17.02 -4.93
CA ALA A 73 4.18 -18.43 -4.57
C ALA A 73 2.86 -19.22 -4.66
N ALA A 74 1.73 -18.63 -4.21
CA ALA A 74 0.41 -19.24 -4.35
C ALA A 74 0.02 -19.43 -5.83
N LEU A 75 0.29 -18.43 -6.68
CA LEU A 75 0.04 -18.53 -8.13
C LEU A 75 0.88 -19.63 -8.79
N GLU A 76 2.15 -19.75 -8.41
CA GLU A 76 3.00 -20.82 -8.92
C GLU A 76 2.48 -22.20 -8.51
N ALA A 77 2.08 -22.36 -7.24
CA ALA A 77 1.46 -23.60 -6.75
C ALA A 77 0.15 -23.94 -7.48
N ILE A 78 -0.68 -22.94 -7.81
CA ILE A 78 -1.90 -23.15 -8.63
C ILE A 78 -1.54 -23.69 -10.01
N LYS A 79 -0.54 -23.11 -10.68
CA LYS A 79 -0.10 -23.52 -12.03
C LYS A 79 0.49 -24.94 -12.05
N GLN A 80 1.23 -25.29 -11.01
CA GLN A 80 1.86 -26.61 -10.85
C GLN A 80 0.89 -27.68 -10.33
N PHE A 81 -0.33 -27.32 -9.90
CA PHE A 81 -1.29 -28.27 -9.35
C PHE A 81 -1.68 -29.32 -10.40
N ASP A 82 -1.36 -30.57 -10.07
CA ASP A 82 -1.30 -31.68 -11.00
C ASP A 82 -2.66 -32.08 -11.58
N SER A 83 -2.64 -32.44 -12.85
CA SER A 83 -3.81 -32.72 -13.69
C SER A 83 -4.25 -34.20 -13.61
N GLY A 84 -3.57 -35.01 -12.80
CA GLY A 84 -3.58 -36.48 -12.88
C GLY A 84 -4.15 -37.27 -11.69
N GLY A 85 -4.72 -36.63 -10.66
CA GLY A 85 -5.21 -37.34 -9.47
C GLY A 85 -6.45 -36.72 -8.82
N ALA A 86 -7.38 -37.60 -8.43
CA ALA A 86 -8.73 -37.40 -7.88
C ALA A 86 -9.14 -35.97 -7.45
N ALA A 87 -10.22 -35.49 -8.10
CA ALA A 87 -10.83 -34.15 -7.99
C ALA A 87 -10.03 -33.01 -8.65
N THR A 88 -9.51 -33.26 -9.86
CA THR A 88 -9.08 -32.19 -10.77
C THR A 88 -10.26 -31.23 -11.00
N PRO A 89 -10.10 -29.91 -10.79
CA PRO A 89 -11.06 -28.93 -11.27
C PRO A 89 -11.30 -29.18 -12.76
N SER A 90 -12.53 -28.96 -13.23
CA SER A 90 -12.77 -29.09 -14.66
C SER A 90 -11.78 -28.20 -15.41
N LYS A 91 -11.19 -28.73 -16.48
CA LYS A 91 -10.26 -27.97 -17.33
C LYS A 91 -10.84 -26.58 -17.68
N GLN A 92 -12.15 -26.51 -17.89
CA GLN A 92 -12.90 -25.27 -18.10
C GLN A 92 -12.70 -24.23 -16.98
N VAL A 93 -12.74 -24.63 -15.70
CA VAL A 93 -12.53 -23.69 -14.57
C VAL A 93 -11.11 -23.14 -14.59
N ARG A 94 -10.12 -23.99 -14.86
CA ARG A 94 -8.70 -23.58 -14.93
C ARG A 94 -8.46 -22.62 -16.09
N ASP A 95 -8.95 -22.97 -17.27
CA ASP A 95 -8.83 -22.18 -18.50
C ASP A 95 -9.51 -20.80 -18.36
N LEU A 96 -10.57 -20.70 -17.55
CA LEU A 96 -11.25 -19.43 -17.26
C LEU A 96 -10.55 -18.59 -16.18
N LEU A 97 -10.10 -19.21 -15.07
CA LEU A 97 -9.60 -18.48 -13.90
C LEU A 97 -8.11 -18.15 -13.99
N GLU A 98 -7.25 -19.11 -14.34
CA GLU A 98 -5.80 -18.93 -14.26
C GLU A 98 -5.25 -17.74 -15.07
N PRO A 99 -5.76 -17.42 -16.28
CA PRO A 99 -5.33 -16.23 -17.03
C PRO A 99 -5.65 -14.90 -16.34
N THR A 100 -6.62 -14.88 -15.43
CA THR A 100 -7.04 -13.67 -14.69
C THR A 100 -6.19 -13.43 -13.44
N LEU A 101 -5.39 -14.41 -13.01
CA LEU A 101 -4.57 -14.32 -11.82
C LEU A 101 -3.26 -13.57 -12.12
N THR A 102 -3.39 -12.25 -12.29
CA THR A 102 -2.30 -11.35 -12.67
C THR A 102 -1.88 -10.43 -11.50
N PRO A 103 -1.06 -10.93 -10.56
CA PRO A 103 -0.55 -10.11 -9.46
C PRO A 103 0.32 -8.96 -9.94
N ALA A 104 0.14 -7.79 -9.34
CA ALA A 104 1.07 -6.68 -9.48
C ALA A 104 2.45 -7.10 -8.96
N THR A 105 3.50 -6.72 -9.68
CA THR A 105 4.88 -6.99 -9.26
C THR A 105 5.24 -6.13 -8.07
N PHE A 106 6.16 -6.61 -7.23
CA PHE A 106 6.66 -5.81 -6.12
C PHE A 106 7.30 -4.49 -6.60
N GLY A 107 7.93 -4.49 -7.78
CA GLY A 107 8.46 -3.27 -8.39
C GLY A 107 7.39 -2.21 -8.63
N SER A 108 6.23 -2.59 -9.16
CA SER A 108 5.10 -1.69 -9.35
C SER A 108 4.53 -1.19 -8.02
N VAL A 109 4.29 -2.09 -7.07
CA VAL A 109 3.81 -1.75 -5.72
C VAL A 109 4.75 -0.76 -5.04
N LYS A 110 6.05 -1.04 -5.04
CA LYS A 110 7.09 -0.20 -4.46
C LYS A 110 7.16 1.17 -5.12
N ALA A 111 7.10 1.24 -6.45
CA ALA A 111 7.17 2.50 -7.17
C ALA A 111 6.00 3.42 -6.80
N THR A 112 4.77 2.92 -6.85
CA THR A 112 3.59 3.68 -6.44
C THR A 112 3.67 4.14 -4.99
N HIS A 113 4.08 3.23 -4.10
CA HIS A 113 4.19 3.50 -2.66
C HIS A 113 5.21 4.62 -2.35
N ILE A 114 6.44 4.52 -2.88
CA ILE A 114 7.49 5.53 -2.66
C ILE A 114 7.11 6.88 -3.28
N ILE A 115 6.50 6.90 -4.47
CA ILE A 115 6.04 8.16 -5.08
C ILE A 115 5.00 8.84 -4.17
N SER A 116 4.04 8.09 -3.65
CA SER A 116 3.04 8.59 -2.71
C SER A 116 3.66 9.08 -1.40
N ASP A 117 4.69 8.42 -0.89
CA ASP A 117 5.41 8.86 0.31
C ASP A 117 6.08 10.22 0.10
N LEU A 118 6.82 10.37 -1.01
CA LEU A 118 7.52 11.61 -1.35
C LEU A 118 6.53 12.77 -1.55
N LEU A 119 5.42 12.52 -2.24
CA LEU A 119 4.37 13.52 -2.43
C LEU A 119 3.71 13.92 -1.12
N THR A 120 3.48 12.97 -0.21
CA THR A 120 2.90 13.24 1.12
C THR A 120 3.83 14.13 1.95
N ILE A 121 5.11 13.77 2.02
CA ILE A 121 6.13 14.57 2.74
C ILE A 121 6.25 15.97 2.12
N ALA A 122 6.31 16.07 0.80
CA ALA A 122 6.36 17.34 0.09
C ALA A 122 5.13 18.22 0.40
N ALA A 123 3.93 17.63 0.42
CA ALA A 123 2.70 18.35 0.76
C ALA A 123 2.71 18.87 2.22
N LEU A 124 3.19 18.06 3.18
CA LEU A 124 3.33 18.48 4.57
C LEU A 124 4.25 19.69 4.71
N TRP A 125 5.39 19.67 4.03
CA TRP A 125 6.33 20.81 4.02
C TRP A 125 5.77 22.02 3.28
N ALA A 126 5.08 21.84 2.16
CA ALA A 126 4.43 22.93 1.44
C ALA A 126 3.40 23.65 2.31
N MET A 127 2.58 22.91 3.06
CA MET A 127 1.62 23.47 4.02
C MET A 127 2.32 24.25 5.15
N GLU A 128 3.43 23.73 5.68
CA GLU A 128 4.21 24.41 6.72
C GLU A 128 4.87 25.70 6.21
N LEU A 129 5.50 25.65 5.03
CA LEU A 129 6.13 26.83 4.41
C LEU A 129 5.09 27.91 4.10
N ARG A 130 3.90 27.52 3.61
CA ARG A 130 2.78 28.44 3.41
C ARG A 130 2.39 29.14 4.71
N ARG A 131 2.24 28.41 5.82
CA ARG A 131 1.91 29.00 7.13
C ARG A 131 2.97 29.98 7.61
N ARG A 132 4.26 29.64 7.47
CA ARG A 132 5.36 30.56 7.85
C ARG A 132 5.33 31.85 7.06
N ARG A 133 5.13 31.78 5.74
CA ARG A 133 4.99 32.97 4.88
C ARG A 133 3.81 33.84 5.28
N LEU A 134 2.66 33.24 5.58
CA LEU A 134 1.49 33.99 6.04
C LEU A 134 1.72 34.69 7.38
N LYS A 135 2.42 34.02 8.32
CA LYS A 135 2.77 34.62 9.61
C LYS A 135 3.79 35.76 9.50
N SER A 136 4.75 35.67 8.59
CA SER A 136 5.75 36.74 8.40
C SER A 136 5.19 38.00 7.75
N ILE A 137 4.12 37.87 6.97
CA ILE A 137 3.44 39.00 6.29
C ILE A 137 2.39 39.65 7.20
N ALA A 138 1.91 38.94 8.23
CA ALA A 138 0.96 39.50 9.18
C ALA A 138 1.62 40.62 10.01
N PRO A 139 1.06 41.85 10.03
CA PRO A 139 1.59 42.93 10.85
C PRO A 139 1.56 42.53 12.33
N ALA A 140 2.60 42.90 13.07
CA ALA A 140 2.61 42.74 14.53
C ALA A 140 1.45 43.58 15.11
N GLN A 141 0.44 42.90 15.64
CA GLN A 141 -0.61 43.51 16.47
C GLN A 141 -0.14 43.54 17.91
#